data_AF-A0A4Q4DQ39-F1
#
_entry.id   AF-A0A4Q4DQ39-F1
#
_cell.length_a   1.000
_cell.length_b   1.000
_cell.length_c   1.000
_cell.angle_alpha   90.00
_cell.angle_beta   90.00
_cell.angle_gamma   90.00
#
_symmetry.space_group_name_H-M   'P 1'
#
loop_
_entity.id
_entity.type
_entity.pdbx_description
1 polymer ?
#
loop_
_entity_poly.entity_id
_entity_poly.type
_entity_poly.pdbx_seq_one_letter_code
_entity_poly.pdbx_strand_id
1 'polypeptide(L)'
;MVSVFSPSSVLIERVRLAVQYGHPEDALALAKGMRLSKDTPPSWRTWLLLDVARAALQHALREDELPRNVARNVELSMGSRREIEPLSSTEGRQLLTAARDNQLWAAYELAVRIGLRRGELLGLRWSDLDLYEGVLTVR
;
A
#
# COMPACT_ATOMS: atom_id res chain seq x y z
N MET A 1 -0.16 16.52 3.06
CA MET A 1 -0.65 15.16 3.38
C MET A 1 0.02 14.20 2.41
N VAL A 2 1.02 13.42 2.86
CA VAL A 2 1.72 12.46 2.00
C VAL A 2 0.76 11.30 1.73
N SER A 3 0.24 11.20 0.52
CA SER A 3 -0.60 10.07 0.15
C SER A 3 0.26 8.82 0.06
N VAL A 4 0.00 7.84 0.94
CA VAL A 4 0.61 6.49 0.87
C VAL A 4 0.23 5.78 -0.44
N PHE A 5 -0.70 6.33 -1.22
CA PHE A 5 -1.17 5.82 -2.50
C PHE A 5 -0.82 6.73 -3.69
N SER A 6 0.29 7.48 -3.64
CA SER A 6 0.77 8.18 -4.84
C SER A 6 1.26 7.18 -5.91
N PRO A 7 1.32 7.56 -7.20
CA PRO A 7 1.92 6.70 -8.23
C PRO A 7 3.37 6.29 -7.88
N SER A 8 4.17 7.24 -7.37
CA SER A 8 5.52 6.97 -6.86
C SER A 8 5.51 5.93 -5.74
N SER A 9 4.54 6.02 -4.84
CA SER A 9 4.39 5.12 -3.72
C SER A 9 4.18 3.67 -4.15
N VAL A 10 3.23 3.48 -5.08
CA VAL A 10 2.89 2.17 -5.61
C VAL A 10 4.08 1.56 -6.35
N LEU A 11 4.78 2.36 -7.15
CA LEU A 11 5.94 1.87 -7.90
C LEU A 11 7.09 1.46 -6.96
N ILE A 12 7.38 2.24 -5.91
CA ILE A 12 8.40 1.89 -4.91
C ILE A 12 8.03 0.58 -4.19
N GLU A 13 6.77 0.43 -3.81
CA GLU A 13 6.30 -0.79 -3.15
C GLU A 13 6.42 -2.02 -4.07
N ARG A 14 6.13 -1.87 -5.36
CA ARG A 14 6.32 -2.98 -6.34
C ARG A 14 7.78 -3.42 -6.45
N VAL A 15 8.73 -2.48 -6.46
CA VAL A 15 10.17 -2.80 -6.46
C VAL A 15 10.52 -3.56 -5.18
N ARG A 16 10.08 -3.06 -4.01
CA ARG A 16 10.31 -3.69 -2.71
C ARG A 16 9.78 -5.13 -2.65
N LEU A 17 8.56 -5.35 -3.11
CA LEU A 17 7.95 -6.69 -3.15
C LEU A 17 8.71 -7.62 -4.09
N ALA A 18 9.15 -7.16 -5.26
CA ALA A 18 9.96 -7.96 -6.17
C ALA A 18 11.27 -8.42 -5.52
N VAL A 19 11.94 -7.54 -4.78
CA VAL A 19 13.14 -7.89 -4.00
C VAL A 19 12.81 -8.90 -2.90
N GLN A 20 11.73 -8.67 -2.14
CA GLN A 20 11.31 -9.53 -1.03
C GLN A 20 10.96 -10.96 -1.48
N TYR A 21 10.33 -11.11 -2.64
CA TYR A 21 9.96 -12.41 -3.22
C TYR A 21 11.05 -13.04 -4.09
N GLY A 22 12.26 -12.47 -4.14
CA GLY A 22 13.41 -13.09 -4.81
C GLY A 22 13.43 -12.93 -6.34
N HIS A 23 12.78 -11.89 -6.85
CA HIS A 23 12.74 -11.50 -8.27
C HIS A 23 13.59 -10.23 -8.52
N PRO A 24 14.93 -10.28 -8.41
CA PRO A 24 15.78 -9.12 -8.58
C PRO A 24 15.73 -8.54 -10.00
N GLU A 25 15.61 -9.37 -11.04
CA GLU A 25 15.47 -8.88 -12.43
C GLU A 25 14.23 -8.00 -12.59
N ASP A 26 13.09 -8.45 -12.04
CA ASP A 26 11.84 -7.71 -12.08
C ASP A 26 11.95 -6.40 -11.28
N ALA A 27 12.62 -6.44 -10.12
CA ALA A 27 12.88 -5.25 -9.32
C ALA A 27 13.71 -4.21 -10.10
N LEU A 28 14.78 -4.64 -10.78
CA LEU A 28 15.62 -3.79 -11.61
C LEU A 28 14.87 -3.26 -12.84
N ALA A 29 14.07 -4.11 -13.49
CA ALA A 29 13.24 -3.72 -14.62
C ALA A 29 12.18 -2.67 -14.23
N LEU A 30 11.55 -2.83 -13.06
CA LEU A 30 10.59 -1.86 -12.51
C LEU A 30 11.25 -0.54 -12.11
N ALA A 31 12.46 -0.59 -11.57
CA ALA A 31 13.21 0.60 -11.20
C ALA A 31 13.78 1.36 -12.41
N LYS A 32 14.03 0.68 -13.52
CA LYS A 32 14.60 1.27 -14.73
C LYS A 32 13.67 2.34 -15.32
N GLY A 33 14.19 3.57 -15.44
CA GLY A 33 13.42 4.69 -15.97
C GLY A 33 12.33 5.23 -15.03
N MET A 34 12.28 4.74 -13.79
CA MET A 34 11.34 5.20 -12.78
C MET A 34 11.57 6.69 -12.49
N ARG A 35 10.50 7.49 -12.57
CA ARG A 35 10.50 8.91 -12.20
C ARG A 35 9.69 9.11 -10.94
N LEU A 36 10.38 9.46 -9.86
CA LEU A 36 9.74 9.78 -8.59
C LEU A 36 9.22 11.21 -8.60
N SER A 37 8.02 11.39 -8.04
CA SER A 37 7.44 12.70 -7.84
C SER A 37 8.24 13.53 -6.81
N LYS A 38 8.18 14.86 -6.93
CA LYS A 38 8.93 15.78 -6.05
C LYS A 38 8.54 15.61 -4.57
N ASP A 39 7.28 15.30 -4.30
CA ASP A 39 6.68 15.08 -2.99
C ASP A 39 6.98 13.70 -2.39
N THR A 40 7.69 12.82 -3.11
CA THR A 40 8.09 11.52 -2.54
C THR A 40 8.95 11.74 -1.29
N PRO A 41 8.59 11.15 -0.13
CA PRO A 41 9.35 11.35 1.10
C PRO A 41 10.81 10.91 0.95
N PRO A 42 11.77 11.62 1.58
CA PRO A 42 13.17 11.22 1.57
C PRO A 42 13.38 9.79 2.04
N SER A 43 12.65 9.34 3.06
CA SER A 43 12.73 7.97 3.56
C SER A 43 12.44 6.96 2.45
N TRP A 44 11.36 7.13 1.68
CA TRP A 44 10.96 6.22 0.61
C TRP A 44 12.01 6.13 -0.50
N ARG A 45 12.70 7.24 -0.79
CA ARG A 45 13.82 7.25 -1.74
C ARG A 45 14.99 6.41 -1.21
N THR A 46 15.32 6.55 0.08
CA THR A 46 16.36 5.73 0.73
C THR A 46 16.02 4.24 0.67
N TRP A 47 14.75 3.88 0.92
CA TRP A 47 14.28 2.49 0.80
C TRP A 47 14.44 1.95 -0.64
N LEU A 48 13.97 2.71 -1.63
CA LEU A 48 14.10 2.33 -3.03
C LEU A 48 15.57 2.10 -3.41
N LEU A 49 16.47 3.00 -3.01
CA LEU A 49 17.90 2.87 -3.30
C LEU A 49 18.48 1.59 -2.69
N LEU A 50 18.12 1.27 -1.45
CA LEU A 50 18.59 0.03 -0.82
C LEU A 50 18.02 -1.22 -1.50
N ASP A 51 16.73 -1.21 -1.87
CA ASP A 51 16.11 -2.36 -2.55
C ASP A 51 16.70 -2.55 -3.96
N VAL A 52 16.95 -1.49 -4.71
CA VAL A 52 17.66 -1.56 -6.00
C VAL A 52 19.09 -2.08 -5.82
N ALA A 53 19.82 -1.62 -4.79
CA ALA A 53 21.16 -2.13 -4.49
C ALA A 53 21.14 -3.62 -4.12
N ARG A 54 20.17 -4.06 -3.32
CA ARG A 54 19.96 -5.48 -2.99
C ARG A 54 19.68 -6.29 -4.25
N ALA A 55 18.84 -5.80 -5.15
CA ALA A 55 18.51 -6.49 -6.40
C ALA A 55 19.73 -6.61 -7.32
N ALA A 56 20.45 -5.51 -7.55
CA ALA A 56 21.64 -5.50 -8.40
C ALA A 56 22.74 -6.43 -7.88
N LEU A 57 23.04 -6.38 -6.58
CA LEU A 57 24.03 -7.27 -5.98
C LEU A 57 23.56 -8.74 -5.92
N GLN A 58 22.25 -8.98 -5.88
CA GLN A 58 21.70 -10.32 -5.96
C GLN A 58 21.83 -10.90 -7.38
N HIS A 59 21.68 -10.06 -8.40
CA HIS A 59 21.95 -10.43 -9.80
C HIS A 59 23.43 -10.81 -9.97
N ALA A 60 24.35 -9.93 -9.58
CA ALA A 60 25.79 -10.20 -9.66
C ALA A 60 26.24 -11.45 -8.88
N LEU A 61 25.60 -11.75 -7.74
CA LEU A 61 25.82 -13.00 -7.00
C LEU A 61 25.33 -14.25 -7.77
N ARG A 62 24.25 -14.14 -8.55
CA ARG A 62 23.74 -15.26 -9.37
C ARG A 62 24.61 -15.54 -10.59
N GLU A 63 25.24 -14.50 -11.13
CA GLU A 63 26.20 -14.58 -12.23
C GLU A 63 27.63 -14.92 -11.75
N ASP A 64 27.80 -15.31 -10.47
CA ASP A 64 29.08 -15.61 -9.84
C ASP A 64 30.15 -14.48 -9.93
N GLU A 65 29.73 -13.23 -10.15
CA GLU A 65 30.61 -12.06 -10.20
C GLU A 65 31.05 -11.59 -8.81
N LEU A 66 30.24 -11.88 -7.78
CA LEU A 66 30.48 -11.51 -6.39
C LEU A 66 30.29 -12.71 -5.47
N PRO A 67 31.11 -12.87 -4.43
CA PRO A 67 31.00 -14.00 -3.50
C PRO A 67 29.81 -13.89 -2.53
N ARG A 68 29.26 -12.68 -2.33
CA ARG A 68 28.07 -12.44 -1.48
C ARG A 68 27.44 -11.09 -1.75
N ASN A 69 26.15 -10.98 -1.44
CA ASN A 69 25.42 -9.71 -1.45
C ASN A 69 25.53 -8.99 -0.09
N VAL A 70 26.31 -7.91 -0.03
CA VAL A 70 26.51 -7.14 1.22
C VAL A 70 25.31 -6.28 1.61
N ALA A 71 24.46 -5.88 0.65
CA ALA A 71 23.29 -5.03 0.92
C ALA A 71 22.14 -5.79 1.60
N ARG A 72 22.15 -7.13 1.58
CA ARG A 72 21.17 -7.96 2.29
C ARG A 72 21.17 -7.70 3.80
N ASN A 73 22.33 -7.38 4.38
CA ASN A 73 22.48 -7.22 5.82
C ASN A 73 22.21 -5.79 6.31
N VAL A 74 21.93 -4.86 5.40
CA VAL A 74 21.63 -3.48 5.78
C VAL A 74 20.18 -3.45 6.25
N GLU A 75 19.97 -3.14 7.53
CA GLU A 75 18.64 -2.90 8.08
C GLU A 75 18.39 -1.39 8.12
N LEU A 76 17.35 -0.95 7.41
CA LEU A 76 16.80 0.39 7.62
C LEU A 76 15.80 0.29 8.76
N SER A 77 15.98 1.12 9.80
CA SER A 77 14.97 1.19 10.86
C SER A 77 13.66 1.67 10.23
N MET A 78 12.65 0.80 10.28
CA MET A 78 11.29 1.20 10.01
C MET A 78 10.97 2.20 11.10
N GLY A 79 10.76 3.48 10.75
CA GLY A 79 10.05 4.39 11.65
C GLY A 79 8.81 3.65 12.14
N SER A 80 8.52 3.72 13.44
CA SER A 80 7.50 2.89 14.06
C SER A 80 6.24 2.89 13.19
N ARG A 81 5.79 1.70 12.81
CA ARG A 81 4.54 1.55 12.06
C ARG A 81 3.51 2.29 12.89
N ARG A 82 2.91 3.36 12.34
CA ARG A 82 1.85 4.08 13.05
C ARG A 82 0.80 3.04 13.38
N GLU A 83 0.64 2.78 14.66
CA GLU A 83 -0.36 1.85 15.14
C GLU A 83 -1.71 2.43 14.73
N ILE A 84 -2.52 1.61 14.07
CA ILE A 84 -3.87 2.03 13.70
C ILE A 84 -4.65 2.00 15.01
N GLU A 85 -5.03 3.17 15.50
CA GLU A 85 -5.96 3.29 16.61
C GLU A 85 -7.39 3.16 16.05
N PRO A 86 -8.06 2.01 16.24
CA PRO A 86 -9.42 1.84 15.76
C PRO A 86 -10.36 2.76 16.52
N LEU A 87 -11.39 3.26 15.84
CA LEU A 87 -12.45 4.03 16.49
C LEU A 87 -13.16 3.16 17.52
N SER A 88 -13.38 3.71 18.71
CA SER A 88 -14.33 3.13 19.66
C SER A 88 -15.75 3.17 19.10
N SER A 89 -16.65 2.38 19.68
CA SER A 89 -18.06 2.38 19.26
C SER A 89 -18.72 3.76 19.36
N THR A 90 -18.28 4.58 20.33
CA THR A 90 -18.79 5.95 20.53
C THR A 90 -18.26 6.89 19.45
N GLU A 91 -16.97 6.82 19.14
CA GLU A 91 -16.38 7.62 18.07
C GLU A 91 -16.93 7.22 16.70
N GLY A 92 -17.20 5.93 16.47
CA GLY A 92 -17.89 5.46 15.26
C GLY A 92 -19.28 6.05 15.11
N ARG A 93 -20.07 6.12 16.20
CA ARG A 93 -21.39 6.79 16.19
C ARG A 93 -21.27 8.29 15.92
N GLN A 94 -20.27 8.95 16.52
CA GLN A 94 -20.01 10.37 16.29
C GLN A 94 -19.63 10.65 14.84
N LEU A 95 -18.80 9.80 14.24
CA LEU A 95 -18.44 9.88 12.82
C LEU A 95 -19.68 9.78 11.93
N LEU A 96 -20.53 8.78 12.14
CA LEU A 96 -21.76 8.60 11.33
C LEU A 96 -22.75 9.75 11.51
N THR A 97 -22.82 10.33 12.72
CA THR A 97 -23.66 11.49 13.00
C THR A 97 -23.14 12.72 12.25
N ALA A 98 -21.84 12.97 12.29
CA ALA A 98 -21.21 14.09 11.58
C ALA A 98 -21.28 13.94 10.05
N ALA A 99 -21.31 12.70 9.54
CA ALA A 99 -21.37 12.41 8.12
C ALA A 99 -22.80 12.43 7.53
N ARG A 100 -23.85 12.67 8.32
CA ARG A 100 -25.27 12.59 7.90
C ARG A 100 -25.58 13.39 6.63
N ASP A 101 -25.07 14.62 6.53
CA ASP A 101 -25.33 15.50 5.39
C ASP A 101 -24.26 15.39 4.29
N ASN A 102 -23.35 14.43 4.40
CA ASN A 102 -22.31 14.19 3.40
C ASN A 102 -22.87 13.34 2.25
N GLN A 103 -22.51 13.68 1.01
CA GLN A 103 -22.89 12.89 -0.17
C GLN A 103 -22.42 11.42 -0.10
N LEU A 104 -21.35 11.15 0.66
CA LEU A 104 -20.79 9.82 0.89
C LEU A 104 -21.33 9.14 2.16
N TRP A 105 -22.41 9.65 2.76
CA TRP A 105 -23.00 9.09 3.98
C TRP A 105 -23.20 7.57 3.89
N ALA A 106 -23.79 7.08 2.80
CA ALA A 106 -24.02 5.65 2.59
C ALA A 106 -22.70 4.84 2.59
N ALA A 107 -21.62 5.39 2.02
CA ALA A 107 -20.32 4.74 2.03
C ALA A 107 -19.71 4.67 3.44
N TYR A 108 -19.85 5.74 4.24
CA TYR A 108 -19.41 5.73 5.63
C TYR A 108 -20.23 4.76 6.49
N GLU A 109 -21.55 4.71 6.29
CA GLU A 109 -22.45 3.80 7.00
C GLU A 109 -22.04 2.34 6.76
N LEU A 110 -21.83 1.96 5.50
CA LEU A 110 -21.40 0.62 5.11
C LEU A 110 -19.98 0.30 5.61
N ALA A 111 -19.05 1.25 5.53
CA ALA A 111 -17.68 1.08 6.03
C ALA A 111 -17.67 0.79 7.55
N VAL A 112 -18.43 1.54 8.33
CA VAL A 112 -18.42 1.44 9.80
C VAL A 112 -19.22 0.24 10.29
N ARG A 113 -20.36 -0.09 9.66
CA ARG A 113 -21.23 -1.18 10.14
C ARG A 113 -20.86 -2.55 9.61
N ILE A 114 -20.49 -2.63 8.34
CA ILE A 114 -20.23 -3.92 7.65
C ILE A 114 -18.72 -4.18 7.58
N GLY A 115 -17.89 -3.15 7.69
CA GLY A 115 -16.43 -3.30 7.68
C GLY A 115 -15.85 -3.43 6.27
N LEU A 116 -16.57 -2.97 5.24
CA LEU A 116 -16.10 -3.04 3.85
C LEU A 116 -14.81 -2.22 3.67
N ARG A 117 -13.83 -2.80 2.98
CA ARG A 117 -12.61 -2.08 2.62
C ARG A 117 -12.94 -0.99 1.60
N ARG A 118 -12.15 0.09 1.58
CA ARG A 118 -12.34 1.21 0.65
C ARG A 118 -12.45 0.75 -0.81
N GLY A 119 -11.66 -0.24 -1.24
CA GLY A 119 -11.72 -0.77 -2.60
C GLY A 119 -13.03 -1.50 -2.90
N GLU A 120 -13.57 -2.24 -1.93
CA GLU A 120 -14.84 -2.97 -2.03
C GLU A 120 -16.01 -2.00 -2.11
N LEU A 121 -16.02 -0.96 -1.26
CA LEU A 121 -17.02 0.12 -1.29
C LEU A 121 -17.06 0.86 -2.63
N LEU A 122 -15.88 1.22 -3.15
CA LEU A 122 -15.77 1.95 -4.41
C LEU A 122 -16.04 1.06 -5.64
N GLY A 123 -15.89 -0.26 -5.49
CA GLY A 123 -16.19 -1.24 -6.53
C GLY A 123 -17.64 -1.71 -6.56
N LEU A 124 -18.44 -1.36 -5.55
CA LEU A 124 -19.82 -1.83 -5.39
C LEU A 124 -20.72 -1.34 -6.53
N ARG A 125 -21.51 -2.24 -7.10
CA ARG A 125 -22.50 -1.91 -8.14
C ARG A 125 -23.91 -2.16 -7.61
N TRP A 126 -24.90 -1.50 -8.23
CA TRP A 126 -26.32 -1.76 -7.95
C TRP A 126 -26.71 -3.24 -8.16
N SER A 127 -26.05 -3.95 -9.07
CA SER A 127 -26.25 -5.39 -9.29
C SER A 127 -25.79 -6.27 -8.13
N ASP A 128 -24.98 -5.72 -7.22
CA ASP A 128 -24.39 -6.46 -6.10
C ASP A 128 -25.22 -6.30 -4.81
N LEU A 129 -26.34 -5.57 -4.90
CA LEU A 129 -27.26 -5.25 -3.81
C LEU A 129 -28.62 -5.92 -4.03
N ASP A 130 -28.99 -6.81 -3.12
CA ASP A 130 -30.38 -7.26 -2.97
C ASP A 130 -31.02 -6.51 -1.81
N LEU A 131 -31.78 -5.46 -2.13
CA LEU A 131 -32.45 -4.63 -1.13
C LEU A 131 -33.70 -5.30 -0.54
N TYR A 132 -34.22 -6.37 -1.17
CA TYR A 132 -35.36 -7.12 -0.64
C TYR A 132 -34.89 -8.07 0.47
N GLU A 133 -33.82 -8.80 0.22
CA GLU A 133 -33.23 -9.73 1.19
C GLU A 133 -32.25 -9.04 2.16
N GLY A 134 -31.88 -7.78 1.90
CA GLY A 134 -30.91 -7.03 2.70
C GLY A 134 -29.48 -7.57 2.56
N VAL A 135 -29.16 -8.15 1.40
CA VAL A 135 -27.88 -8.81 1.13
C VAL A 135 -27.03 -7.94 0.20
N LEU A 136 -25.76 -7.80 0.56
CA LEU A 136 -24.73 -7.17 -0.28
C LEU A 136 -23.67 -8.22 -0.58
N THR A 137 -23.28 -8.32 -1.86
CA THR A 137 -22.25 -9.25 -2.32
C THR A 137 -20.98 -8.49 -2.68
N VAL A 138 -19.84 -8.90 -2.13
CA VAL A 138 -18.51 -8.34 -2.45
C VAL A 138 -17.78 -9.28 -3.42
N ARG A 139 -17.11 -8.73 -4.43
CA ARG A 139 -16.27 -9.47 -5.38
C ARG A 139 -14.79 -9.39 -5.02
#